data_AF-A0A9D4WRH4-F1
#
_entry.id   AF-A0A9D4WRH4-F1
#
_cell.length_a   1.000
_cell.length_b   1.000
_cell.length_c   1.000
_cell.angle_alpha   90.00
_cell.angle_beta   90.00
_cell.angle_gamma   90.00
#
_symmetry.space_group_name_H-M   'P 1'
#
loop_
_entity.id
_entity.type
_entity.pdbx_description
1 polymer ?
#
loop_
_entity_poly.entity_id
_entity_poly.type
_entity_poly.pdbx_seq_one_letter_code
_entity_poly.pdbx_strand_id
1 'polypeptide(L)'
;MLAIAAAELSVTMNIMICQSTKKDESLPYRMERIPFLEEQVRKIKDDGKLLQLDIERLLLSEDNRFDFVNEIAAEANAYVESNIDEYGGEKKAILHVLSNRVNDVGFYRPDAYAESDPFKPGPHYLKESFT
;
A
#
# COMPACT_ATOMS: atom_id res chain seq x y z
N MET A 1 -31.99 -34.10 -45.92
CA MET A 1 -31.49 -32.81 -45.36
C MET A 1 -31.28 -32.84 -43.85
N LEU A 2 -32.13 -33.50 -43.04
CA LEU A 2 -31.96 -33.53 -41.58
C LEU A 2 -30.65 -34.18 -41.07
N ALA A 3 -30.10 -35.18 -41.77
CA ALA A 3 -28.89 -35.89 -41.30
C ALA A 3 -27.60 -35.05 -41.38
N ILE A 4 -27.53 -34.08 -42.31
CA ILE A 4 -26.36 -33.21 -42.48
C ILE A 4 -26.30 -32.17 -41.36
N ALA A 5 -27.45 -31.59 -40.99
CA ALA A 5 -27.56 -30.64 -39.88
C ALA A 5 -27.17 -31.27 -38.53
N ALA A 6 -27.53 -32.54 -38.30
CA ALA A 6 -27.15 -33.25 -37.08
C ALA A 6 -25.64 -33.53 -36.99
N ALA A 7 -24.98 -33.78 -38.12
CA ALA A 7 -23.53 -33.97 -38.17
C ALA A 7 -22.76 -32.67 -37.90
N GLU A 8 -23.23 -31.53 -38.43
CA GLU A 8 -22.61 -30.23 -38.16
C GLU A 8 -22.79 -29.77 -36.71
N LEU A 9 -23.95 -30.05 -36.09
CA LEU A 9 -24.19 -29.81 -34.66
C LEU A 9 -23.31 -30.68 -33.75
N SER A 10 -23.05 -31.94 -34.13
CA SER A 10 -22.15 -32.84 -33.41
C SER A 10 -20.69 -32.39 -33.50
N VAL A 11 -20.24 -31.97 -34.68
CA VAL A 11 -18.87 -31.46 -34.90
C VAL A 11 -18.66 -30.14 -34.16
N THR A 12 -19.63 -29.23 -34.19
CA THR A 12 -19.55 -27.95 -33.46
C THR A 12 -19.63 -28.13 -31.94
N MET A 13 -20.46 -29.06 -31.42
CA MET A 13 -20.44 -29.42 -29.99
C MET A 13 -19.11 -30.04 -29.57
N ASN A 14 -18.53 -30.94 -30.36
CA ASN A 14 -17.24 -31.57 -30.02
C ASN A 14 -16.06 -30.58 -30.07
N ILE A 15 -16.09 -29.60 -30.98
CA ILE A 15 -15.11 -28.50 -31.00
C ILE A 15 -15.29 -27.60 -29.77
N MET A 16 -16.53 -27.32 -29.35
CA MET A 16 -16.83 -26.47 -28.19
C MET A 16 -16.47 -27.15 -26.85
N ILE A 17 -16.61 -28.47 -26.74
CA ILE A 17 -16.21 -29.25 -25.55
C ILE A 17 -14.67 -29.40 -25.45
N CYS A 18 -13.96 -29.43 -26.57
CA CYS A 18 -12.49 -29.47 -26.58
C CYS A 18 -11.82 -28.15 -26.15
N GLN A 19 -12.55 -27.03 -26.14
CA GLN A 19 -11.99 -25.73 -25.73
C GLN A 19 -12.05 -25.48 -24.21
N SER A 20 -12.85 -26.24 -23.44
CA SER A 20 -13.03 -26.00 -22.00
C SER A 20 -12.30 -26.98 -21.07
N THR A 21 -11.54 -27.95 -21.60
CA THR A 21 -10.79 -28.92 -20.79
C THR A 21 -9.29 -28.87 -21.00
N LYS A 22 -8.74 -27.70 -21.37
CA LYS A 22 -7.36 -27.41 -20.94
C LYS A 22 -7.40 -27.35 -19.43
N LYS A 23 -7.09 -28.47 -18.81
CA LYS A 23 -6.76 -28.54 -17.39
C LYS A 23 -5.89 -27.31 -17.12
N ASP A 24 -6.25 -26.53 -16.10
CA ASP A 24 -5.25 -25.83 -15.31
C ASP A 24 -4.30 -26.92 -14.80
N GLU A 25 -3.41 -27.39 -15.69
CA GLU A 25 -2.09 -27.83 -15.29
C GLU A 25 -1.62 -26.64 -14.48
N SER A 26 -1.68 -26.86 -13.18
CA SER A 26 -0.99 -26.11 -12.14
C SER A 26 -0.09 -25.05 -12.77
N LEU A 27 -0.23 -23.81 -12.36
CA LEU A 27 0.92 -22.91 -12.41
C LEU A 27 1.83 -23.31 -11.23
N PRO A 28 2.74 -24.32 -11.26
CA PRO A 28 3.86 -24.35 -10.35
C PRO A 28 4.95 -23.42 -10.90
N TYR A 29 4.63 -22.56 -11.88
CA TYR A 29 5.47 -21.44 -12.22
C TYR A 29 5.20 -20.37 -11.17
N ARG A 30 5.93 -20.55 -10.05
CA ARG A 30 6.46 -19.51 -9.21
C ARG A 30 5.82 -18.15 -9.52
N MET A 31 4.94 -17.71 -8.63
CA MET A 31 4.90 -16.29 -8.29
C MET A 31 6.30 -15.92 -7.75
N GLU A 32 7.33 -15.96 -8.61
CA GLU A 32 8.58 -15.26 -8.42
C GLU A 32 8.12 -13.82 -8.34
N ARG A 33 7.99 -13.37 -7.10
CA ARG A 33 7.39 -12.08 -6.86
C ARG A 33 8.24 -11.06 -7.57
N ILE A 34 7.58 -10.15 -8.26
CA ILE A 34 8.24 -9.09 -8.99
C ILE A 34 9.02 -8.28 -7.94
N PRO A 35 10.36 -8.18 -8.02
CA PRO A 35 11.20 -7.61 -6.97
C PRO A 35 10.73 -6.22 -6.51
N PHE A 36 10.21 -5.44 -7.46
CA PHE A 36 9.65 -4.11 -7.23
C PHE A 36 8.38 -4.12 -6.37
N LEU A 37 7.46 -5.06 -6.61
CA LEU A 37 6.19 -5.13 -5.88
C LEU A 37 6.40 -5.62 -4.44
N GLU A 38 7.37 -6.52 -4.22
CA GLU A 38 7.75 -6.93 -2.86
C GLU A 38 8.36 -5.78 -2.05
N GLU A 39 9.23 -4.99 -2.68
CA GLU A 39 9.86 -3.85 -2.02
C GLU A 39 8.82 -2.79 -1.63
N GLN A 40 7.88 -2.46 -2.52
CA GLN A 40 6.78 -1.55 -2.21
C GLN A 40 5.90 -2.05 -1.07
N VAL A 41 5.50 -3.34 -1.11
CA VAL A 41 4.71 -3.94 -0.03
C VAL A 41 5.50 -3.99 1.29
N ARG A 42 6.82 -4.18 1.24
CA ARG A 42 7.69 -4.11 2.42
C ARG A 42 7.76 -2.69 2.98
N LYS A 43 8.01 -1.67 2.16
CA LYS A 43 8.02 -0.26 2.58
C LYS A 43 6.70 0.12 3.25
N ILE A 44 5.57 -0.12 2.59
CA ILE A 44 4.24 0.15 3.17
C ILE A 44 4.03 -0.54 4.53
N LYS A 45 4.49 -1.80 4.66
CA LYS A 45 4.38 -2.53 5.93
C LYS A 45 5.31 -1.99 7.01
N ASP A 46 6.52 -1.61 6.64
CA ASP A 46 7.52 -1.13 7.59
C ASP A 46 7.22 0.33 8.00
N ASP A 47 6.75 1.16 7.07
CA ASP A 47 6.24 2.51 7.33
C ASP A 47 4.98 2.48 8.20
N GLY A 48 4.05 1.55 7.91
CA GLY A 48 2.85 1.35 8.72
C GLY A 48 3.17 0.90 10.14
N LYS A 49 4.17 0.03 10.32
CA LYS A 49 4.67 -0.35 11.66
C LYS A 49 5.36 0.81 12.35
N LEU A 50 6.17 1.59 11.64
CA LEU A 50 6.88 2.73 12.20
C LEU A 50 5.89 3.77 12.74
N LEU A 51 4.87 4.11 11.93
CA LEU A 51 3.79 4.99 12.37
C LEU A 51 3.07 4.45 13.61
N GLN A 52 2.75 3.15 13.62
CA GLN A 52 2.10 2.53 14.76
C GLN A 52 2.95 2.63 16.04
N LEU A 53 4.24 2.32 15.96
CA LEU A 53 5.17 2.42 17.09
C LEU A 53 5.26 3.84 17.63
N ASP A 54 5.29 4.83 16.73
CA ASP A 54 5.34 6.24 17.12
C ASP A 54 4.03 6.68 17.79
N ILE A 55 2.87 6.25 17.29
CA ILE A 55 1.57 6.50 17.95
C ILE A 55 1.52 5.85 19.33
N GLU A 56 1.92 4.58 19.44
CA GLU A 56 1.95 3.87 20.72
C GLU A 56 2.87 4.58 21.72
N ARG A 57 4.00 5.11 21.24
CA ARG A 57 4.92 5.88 22.08
C ARG A 57 4.31 7.16 22.60
N LEU A 58 3.66 7.94 21.75
CA LEU A 58 2.96 9.16 22.14
C LEU A 58 1.79 8.85 23.08
N LEU A 59 1.10 7.73 22.87
CA LEU A 59 0.03 7.29 23.77
C LEU A 59 0.54 6.88 25.15
N LEU A 60 1.78 6.41 25.26
CA LEU A 60 2.41 6.08 26.54
C LEU A 60 2.95 7.31 27.27
N SER A 61 3.19 8.43 26.59
CA SER A 61 3.57 9.70 27.25
C SER A 61 2.39 10.43 27.88
N GLU A 62 1.19 10.20 27.35
CA GLU A 62 -0.02 10.90 27.78
C GLU A 62 -0.82 10.12 28.84
N ASP A 63 -1.34 10.84 29.84
CA ASP A 63 -2.16 10.24 30.91
C ASP A 63 -3.59 9.88 30.43
N ASN A 64 -4.12 10.62 29.45
CA ASN A 64 -5.46 10.39 28.90
C ASN A 64 -5.44 10.25 27.38
N ARG A 65 -5.73 9.03 26.90
CA ARG A 65 -5.82 8.70 25.47
C ARG A 65 -6.88 9.52 24.72
N PHE A 66 -8.01 9.84 25.35
CA PHE A 66 -9.09 10.55 24.67
C PHE A 66 -8.75 12.02 24.44
N ASP A 67 -8.09 12.65 25.41
CA ASP A 67 -7.64 14.04 25.28
C ASP A 67 -6.58 14.14 24.19
N PHE A 68 -5.62 13.21 24.15
CA PHE A 68 -4.63 13.11 23.08
C PHE A 68 -5.26 13.07 21.68
N VAL A 69 -6.25 12.19 21.47
CA VAL A 69 -6.93 12.07 20.17
C VAL A 69 -7.67 13.36 19.81
N ASN A 70 -8.34 13.99 20.79
CA ASN A 70 -9.07 15.22 20.56
C ASN A 70 -8.13 16.39 20.22
N GLU A 71 -7.00 16.51 20.89
CA GLU A 71 -5.99 17.52 20.61
C GLU A 71 -5.41 17.36 19.20
N ILE A 72 -5.04 16.14 18.81
CA ILE A 72 -4.54 15.86 17.47
C ILE A 72 -5.60 16.21 16.42
N ALA A 73 -6.86 15.84 16.67
CA ALA A 73 -7.94 16.15 15.75
C ALA A 73 -8.16 17.67 15.62
N ALA A 74 -8.12 18.41 16.74
CA ALA A 74 -8.26 19.86 16.74
C ALA A 74 -7.11 20.53 15.99
N GLU A 75 -5.87 20.10 16.23
CA GLU A 75 -4.68 20.62 15.56
C GLU A 75 -4.69 20.33 14.05
N ALA A 76 -5.06 19.09 13.68
CA ALA A 76 -5.19 18.71 12.29
C ALA A 76 -6.27 19.51 11.55
N ASN A 77 -7.41 19.78 12.19
CA ASN A 77 -8.45 20.62 11.61
C ASN A 77 -7.96 22.05 11.39
N ALA A 78 -7.21 22.62 12.34
CA ALA A 78 -6.61 23.95 12.17
C ALA A 78 -5.67 24.00 10.95
N TYR A 79 -4.87 22.96 10.71
CA TYR A 79 -4.04 22.88 9.50
C TYR A 79 -4.87 22.83 8.22
N VAL A 80 -5.93 22.02 8.18
CA VAL A 80 -6.82 21.94 7.02
C VAL A 80 -7.51 23.29 6.77
N GLU A 81 -8.02 23.96 7.81
CA GLU A 81 -8.66 25.27 7.70
C GLU A 81 -7.68 26.34 7.19
N SER A 82 -6.41 26.26 7.60
CA SER A 82 -5.38 27.21 7.18
C SER A 82 -4.95 27.03 5.71
N ASN A 83 -4.91 25.79 5.21
CA ASN A 83 -4.39 25.48 3.88
C ASN A 83 -5.06 24.26 3.25
N ILE A 84 -6.30 24.44 2.77
CA ILE A 84 -7.15 23.36 2.25
C ILE A 84 -6.49 22.65 1.05
N ASP A 85 -5.82 23.39 0.16
CA ASP A 85 -5.24 22.84 -1.06
C ASP A 85 -4.07 21.89 -0.77
N GLU A 86 -3.28 22.15 0.27
CA GLU A 86 -2.15 21.31 0.67
C GLU A 86 -2.61 20.01 1.34
N TYR A 87 -3.60 20.12 2.25
CA TYR A 87 -4.06 18.98 3.05
C TYR A 87 -5.25 18.21 2.44
N GLY A 88 -5.81 18.69 1.34
CA GLY A 88 -6.87 18.03 0.58
C GLY A 88 -6.38 16.97 -0.41
N GLY A 89 -5.06 16.93 -0.69
CA GLY A 89 -4.46 16.07 -1.72
C GLY A 89 -3.36 15.17 -1.17
N GLU A 90 -2.12 15.66 -1.22
CA GLU A 90 -0.91 14.83 -1.04
C GLU A 90 -0.56 14.59 0.44
N LYS A 91 -0.70 15.60 1.30
CA LYS A 91 -0.36 15.48 2.73
C LYS A 91 -1.61 15.29 3.57
N LYS A 92 -1.55 14.38 4.54
CA LYS A 92 -2.61 14.22 5.54
C LYS A 92 -2.30 15.08 6.75
N ALA A 93 -3.18 16.02 7.09
CA ALA A 93 -2.99 16.91 8.24
C ALA A 93 -2.76 16.17 9.56
N ILE A 94 -3.48 15.06 9.81
CA ILE A 94 -3.29 14.23 11.00
C ILE A 94 -1.87 13.64 11.06
N LEU A 95 -1.34 13.20 9.92
CA LEU A 95 0.01 12.64 9.84
C LEU A 95 1.07 13.72 10.08
N HIS A 96 0.81 14.95 9.62
CA HIS A 96 1.70 16.09 9.87
C HIS A 96 1.79 16.37 11.38
N VAL A 97 0.66 16.48 12.08
CA VAL A 97 0.61 16.67 13.54
C VAL A 97 1.43 15.59 14.25
N LEU A 98 1.22 14.32 13.88
CA LEU A 98 1.96 13.21 14.47
C LEU A 98 3.46 13.32 14.20
N SER A 99 3.87 13.63 12.97
CA SER A 99 5.29 13.78 12.65
C SER A 99 5.95 14.91 13.46
N ASN A 100 5.26 16.03 13.67
CA ASN A 100 5.75 17.15 14.48
C ASN A 100 5.93 16.75 15.94
N ARG A 101 4.92 16.10 16.55
CA ARG A 101 5.02 15.66 17.94
C ARG A 101 6.14 14.63 18.14
N VAL A 102 6.33 13.71 17.19
CA VAL A 102 7.43 12.73 17.25
C VAL A 102 8.79 13.42 17.12
N ASN A 103 8.88 14.43 16.25
CA ASN A 103 10.07 15.29 16.13
C ASN A 103 10.36 16.05 17.44
N ASP A 104 9.33 16.56 18.10
CA ASP A 104 9.44 17.29 19.38
C ASP A 104 9.95 16.38 20.52
N VAL A 105 9.59 15.10 20.49
CA VAL A 105 10.11 14.07 21.42
C VAL A 105 11.56 13.69 21.10
N GLY A 106 12.12 14.19 19.98
CA GLY A 106 13.51 13.99 19.57
C GLY A 106 13.74 12.86 18.57
N PHE A 107 12.67 12.35 17.94
CA PHE A 107 12.77 11.32 16.90
C PHE A 107 12.47 11.93 15.53
N TYR A 108 13.50 12.08 14.70
CA TYR A 108 13.32 12.68 13.38
C TYR A 108 12.38 11.85 12.49
N ARG A 109 11.38 12.51 11.91
CA ARG A 109 10.41 12.01 10.93
C ARG A 109 10.21 13.03 9.82
N PRO A 110 10.06 12.56 8.56
CA PRO A 110 9.70 13.44 7.46
C PRO A 110 8.29 14.01 7.66
N ASP A 111 8.07 15.21 7.13
CA ASP A 111 6.80 15.93 7.20
C ASP A 111 5.64 15.05 6.70
N ALA A 112 4.63 14.87 7.55
CA ALA A 112 3.45 14.04 7.30
C ALA A 112 3.74 12.58 6.90
N TYR A 113 4.91 12.04 7.25
CA TYR A 113 5.39 10.74 6.77
C TYR A 113 5.38 10.65 5.23
N ALA A 114 5.50 11.79 4.55
CA ALA A 114 5.45 11.86 3.10
C ALA A 114 6.75 11.31 2.51
N GLU A 115 6.62 10.26 1.71
CA GLU A 115 7.70 9.76 0.86
C GLU A 115 7.71 10.57 -0.44
N SER A 116 8.88 11.09 -0.83
CA SER A 116 9.01 11.97 -2.01
C SER A 116 8.76 11.27 -3.35
N ASP A 117 8.75 9.92 -3.40
CA ASP A 117 8.53 9.17 -4.64
C ASP A 117 8.00 7.74 -4.40
N PRO A 118 6.72 7.45 -4.70
CA PRO A 118 6.15 6.10 -4.55
C PRO A 118 6.65 5.07 -5.56
N PHE A 119 7.36 5.49 -6.62
CA PHE A 119 7.84 4.64 -7.72
C PHE A 119 9.37 4.56 -7.84
N LYS A 120 10.14 5.26 -7.00
CA LYS A 120 11.59 5.02 -6.91
C LYS A 120 11.88 3.86 -5.95
N PRO A 121 12.26 2.67 -6.42
CA PRO A 121 13.42 2.05 -5.81
C PRO A 121 14.58 2.98 -6.20
N GLY A 122 15.16 3.70 -5.24
CA GLY A 122 16.26 4.61 -5.58
C GLY A 122 17.36 3.85 -6.37
N PRO A 123 18.09 4.51 -7.29
CA PRO A 123 19.12 3.88 -8.14
C PRO A 123 20.28 3.21 -7.37
N HIS A 124 20.31 3.32 -6.03
CA HIS A 124 21.23 2.63 -5.13
C HIS A 124 20.72 1.29 -4.58
N TYR A 125 19.57 0.77 -5.02
CA TYR A 125 19.02 -0.51 -4.50
C TYR A 125 19.75 -1.76 -5.04
N LEU A 126 20.77 -1.59 -5.88
CA LEU A 126 21.73 -2.65 -6.17
C LEU A 126 22.66 -2.78 -4.97
N LYS A 127 22.48 -3.90 -4.23
CA LYS A 127 23.32 -4.35 -3.13
C LYS A 127 24.78 -4.01 -3.41
N GLU A 128 25.41 -3.22 -2.53
CA GLU A 128 26.86 -3.18 -2.44
C GLU A 128 27.34 -4.63 -2.22
N SER A 129 27.79 -5.27 -3.29
CA SER A 129 28.58 -6.47 -3.19
C SER A 129 29.93 -6.05 -2.62
N PHE A 130 30.08 -6.21 -1.30
CA PHE A 130 31.38 -6.15 -0.63
C PHE A 130 32.37 -7.00 -1.42
N THR A 131 33.39 -6.35 -1.99
CA THR A 131 34.60 -6.99 -2.55
C THR A 131 35.79 -6.35 -1.89
#